data_AF-A0AA42FLZ6-F1
#
_entry.id   AF-A0AA42FLZ6-F1
#
_cell.length_a   1.000
_cell.length_b   1.000
_cell.length_c   1.000
_cell.angle_alpha   90.00
_cell.angle_beta   90.00
_cell.angle_gamma   90.00
#
_symmetry.space_group_name_H-M   'P 1'
#
loop_
_entity.id
_entity.type
_entity.pdbx_description
1 polymer ?
#
loop_
_entity_poly.entity_id
_entity_poly.type
_entity_poly.pdbx_seq_one_letter_code
_entity_poly.pdbx_strand_id
1 'polypeptide(L)'
;MKIKNILIIFILLIISLCNLSYGNGFLTNKKEKVKSDNIENYYNSKKEIGIFIILIREYMKQVMVEYNKPLSNKDFNKYHYEHALAHLEVLLKRFENGSTTTRRDISYQEAAEINKKAFAACDMPFDAWFFADVFDVLDHETNQKIWDDMLNALANDSHESEKKVFLFLWNKMKNVSDLDKIEKSKRWLNRLECVIISFKS
;
A
#
# COMPACT_ATOMS: atom_id res chain seq x y z
N MET A 1 4.05 -30.84 -1.93
CA MET A 1 4.21 -29.60 -2.72
C MET A 1 2.81 -29.04 -2.97
N LYS A 2 2.37 -28.03 -2.20
CA LYS A 2 0.96 -27.60 -2.16
C LYS A 2 0.74 -26.34 -3.00
N ILE A 3 -0.25 -26.43 -3.88
CA ILE A 3 -0.77 -25.49 -4.88
C ILE A 3 -1.08 -24.06 -4.35
N LYS A 4 -1.07 -23.84 -3.03
CA LYS A 4 -1.35 -22.54 -2.39
C LYS A 4 -0.32 -21.43 -2.68
N ASN A 5 0.92 -21.77 -3.02
CA ASN A 5 1.99 -20.77 -3.18
C ASN A 5 2.06 -20.14 -4.59
N ILE A 6 1.38 -20.73 -5.57
CA ILE A 6 1.13 -20.09 -6.86
C ILE A 6 0.06 -19.00 -6.70
N LEU A 7 -0.81 -19.11 -5.69
CA LEU A 7 -1.96 -18.23 -5.48
C LEU A 7 -1.57 -16.79 -5.14
N ILE A 8 -0.51 -16.52 -4.38
CA ILE A 8 -0.12 -15.14 -3.98
C ILE A 8 0.58 -14.39 -5.14
N ILE A 9 1.44 -15.10 -5.89
CA ILE A 9 2.00 -14.59 -7.14
C ILE A 9 0.87 -14.36 -8.15
N PHE A 10 -0.12 -15.27 -8.20
CA PHE A 10 -1.35 -15.05 -8.97
C PHE A 10 -2.21 -13.92 -8.42
N ILE A 11 -2.30 -13.65 -7.12
CA ILE A 11 -3.10 -12.54 -6.57
C ILE A 11 -2.45 -11.19 -6.94
N LEU A 12 -1.12 -11.09 -6.91
CA LEU A 12 -0.40 -9.89 -7.36
C LEU A 12 -0.44 -9.72 -8.89
N LEU A 13 -0.38 -10.82 -9.66
CA LEU A 13 -0.61 -10.84 -11.11
C LEU A 13 -2.08 -10.60 -11.48
N ILE A 14 -3.05 -11.05 -10.68
CA ILE A 14 -4.50 -10.83 -10.85
C ILE A 14 -4.84 -9.39 -10.48
N ILE A 15 -4.21 -8.76 -9.49
CA ILE A 15 -4.35 -7.31 -9.26
C ILE A 15 -3.78 -6.52 -10.46
N SER A 16 -2.70 -7.01 -11.08
CA SER A 16 -2.17 -6.45 -12.33
C SER A 16 -3.04 -6.74 -13.57
N LEU A 17 -3.73 -7.88 -13.64
CA LEU A 17 -4.57 -8.31 -14.78
C LEU A 17 -6.05 -7.89 -14.66
N CYS A 18 -6.57 -7.71 -13.44
CA CYS A 18 -7.92 -7.19 -13.21
C CYS A 18 -8.04 -5.73 -13.67
N ASN A 19 -6.95 -4.97 -13.73
CA ASN A 19 -6.99 -3.63 -14.31
C ASN A 19 -7.03 -3.61 -15.85
N LEU A 20 -6.78 -4.74 -16.52
CA LEU A 20 -7.07 -4.91 -17.95
C LEU A 20 -8.58 -5.14 -18.21
N SER A 21 -9.35 -5.61 -17.21
CA SER A 21 -10.81 -5.76 -17.31
C SER A 21 -11.61 -4.59 -16.70
N TYR A 22 -11.02 -3.80 -15.79
CA TYR A 22 -11.61 -2.52 -15.34
C TYR A 22 -11.61 -1.43 -16.42
N GLY A 23 -10.95 -1.67 -17.56
CA GLY A 23 -10.90 -0.75 -18.69
C GLY A 23 -12.12 -0.73 -19.61
N ASN A 24 -13.09 -1.65 -19.51
CA ASN A 24 -14.27 -1.62 -20.40
C ASN A 24 -15.52 -2.43 -19.98
N GLY A 25 -15.64 -2.92 -18.74
CA GLY A 25 -16.62 -3.96 -18.41
C GLY A 25 -17.82 -3.64 -17.49
N PHE A 26 -17.92 -2.46 -16.87
CA PHE A 26 -18.96 -2.21 -15.85
C PHE A 26 -19.93 -1.06 -16.21
N LEU A 27 -20.21 -0.90 -17.50
CA LEU A 27 -21.28 -0.03 -18.00
C LEU A 27 -22.37 -0.85 -18.69
N THR A 28 -23.01 -1.78 -18.00
CA THR A 28 -24.42 -2.10 -18.29
C THR A 28 -25.13 -2.61 -17.05
N ASN A 29 -26.19 -1.88 -16.69
CA ASN A 29 -27.35 -2.27 -15.88
C ASN A 29 -27.19 -2.41 -14.36
N LYS A 30 -27.35 -1.28 -13.66
CA LYS A 30 -28.63 -1.01 -12.96
C LYS A 30 -28.69 0.45 -12.51
N LYS A 31 -29.72 1.16 -12.96
CA LYS A 31 -30.19 2.38 -12.31
C LYS A 31 -30.68 2.00 -10.91
N GLU A 32 -29.93 2.30 -9.87
CA GLU A 32 -30.50 2.39 -8.53
C GLU A 32 -29.98 3.66 -7.85
N LYS A 33 -30.93 4.58 -7.71
CA LYS A 33 -30.83 5.86 -7.04
C LYS A 33 -30.99 5.58 -5.54
N VAL A 34 -29.93 5.67 -4.73
CA VAL A 34 -30.06 5.56 -3.27
C VAL A 34 -29.26 6.66 -2.58
N LYS A 35 -30.03 7.51 -1.88
CA LYS A 35 -29.60 8.52 -0.91
C LYS A 35 -29.00 7.84 0.32
N SER A 36 -28.01 8.51 0.92
CA SER A 36 -27.51 8.41 2.30
C SER A 36 -27.80 7.09 3.03
N ASP A 37 -26.81 6.21 3.13
CA ASP A 37 -26.70 5.25 4.23
C ASP A 37 -25.24 4.75 4.38
N ASN A 38 -24.58 5.33 5.37
CA ASN A 38 -23.56 4.82 6.30
C ASN A 38 -22.38 3.97 5.78
N ILE A 39 -21.19 4.41 6.21
CA ILE A 39 -19.85 3.79 6.20
C ILE A 39 -19.87 2.25 6.24
N GLU A 40 -20.79 1.68 7.02
CA GLU A 40 -21.00 0.24 7.16
C GLU A 40 -21.31 -0.49 5.85
N ASN A 41 -22.02 0.10 4.88
CA ASN A 41 -22.27 -0.51 3.56
C ASN A 41 -21.07 -0.40 2.61
N TYR A 42 -20.29 0.68 2.71
CA TYR A 42 -19.04 0.82 1.96
C TYR A 42 -17.98 -0.17 2.45
N TYR A 43 -17.87 -0.36 3.78
CA TYR A 43 -17.02 -1.39 4.37
C TYR A 43 -17.55 -2.81 4.18
N ASN A 44 -18.87 -3.04 4.19
CA ASN A 44 -19.43 -4.38 3.97
C ASN A 44 -19.37 -4.83 2.51
N SER A 45 -19.39 -3.92 1.53
CA SER A 45 -19.14 -4.27 0.11
C SER A 45 -17.64 -4.45 -0.21
N LYS A 46 -16.75 -3.85 0.59
CA LYS A 46 -15.28 -4.00 0.53
C LYS A 46 -14.71 -4.92 1.62
N LYS A 47 -15.53 -5.74 2.28
CA LYS A 47 -15.10 -6.62 3.38
C LYS A 47 -14.01 -7.63 2.96
N GLU A 48 -13.80 -7.77 1.66
CA GLU A 48 -12.74 -8.58 1.03
C GLU A 48 -11.42 -7.82 0.80
N ILE A 49 -11.36 -6.49 0.99
CA ILE A 49 -10.17 -5.66 0.73
C ILE A 49 -9.58 -5.19 2.07
N GLY A 50 -8.34 -5.59 2.37
CA GLY A 50 -7.61 -5.22 3.59
C GLY A 50 -7.46 -3.71 3.80
N ILE A 51 -7.43 -3.27 5.06
CA ILE A 51 -7.36 -1.84 5.43
C ILE A 51 -6.08 -1.19 4.89
N PHE A 52 -4.95 -1.90 4.88
CA PHE A 52 -3.70 -1.34 4.35
C PHE A 52 -3.79 -1.03 2.85
N ILE A 53 -4.51 -1.85 2.06
CA ILE A 53 -4.71 -1.59 0.62
C ILE A 53 -5.44 -0.26 0.42
N ILE A 54 -6.48 -0.02 1.22
CA ILE A 54 -7.26 1.22 1.17
C ILE A 54 -6.40 2.40 1.61
N LEU A 55 -5.73 2.30 2.76
CA LEU A 55 -4.92 3.39 3.31
C LEU A 55 -3.77 3.78 2.37
N ILE A 56 -3.05 2.81 1.80
CA ILE A 56 -1.94 3.08 0.88
C ILE A 56 -2.43 3.86 -0.34
N ARG A 57 -3.55 3.44 -0.95
CA ARG A 57 -4.11 4.11 -2.14
C ARG A 57 -4.58 5.52 -1.84
N GLU A 58 -5.36 5.70 -0.78
CA GLU A 58 -5.96 7.00 -0.48
C GLU A 58 -4.91 7.98 0.07
N TYR A 59 -3.91 7.50 0.80
CA TYR A 59 -2.75 8.29 1.19
C TYR A 59 -1.99 8.81 -0.05
N MET A 60 -1.69 7.94 -1.01
CA MET A 60 -1.03 8.33 -2.25
C MET A 60 -1.82 9.43 -2.98
N LYS A 61 -3.15 9.27 -3.11
CA LYS A 61 -4.00 10.31 -3.73
C LYS A 61 -3.94 11.63 -2.98
N GLN A 62 -4.05 11.60 -1.65
CA GLN A 62 -3.98 12.79 -0.80
C GLN A 62 -2.67 13.54 -1.03
N VAL A 63 -1.54 12.83 -1.01
CA VAL A 63 -0.24 13.48 -1.26
C VAL A 63 -0.17 14.04 -2.67
N MET A 64 -0.64 13.31 -3.68
CA MET A 64 -0.62 13.79 -5.06
C MET A 64 -1.47 15.05 -5.28
N VAL A 65 -2.54 15.25 -4.49
CA VAL A 65 -3.29 16.52 -4.46
C VAL A 65 -2.43 17.66 -3.88
N GLU A 66 -1.67 17.43 -2.81
CA GLU A 66 -0.75 18.43 -2.23
C GLU A 66 0.32 18.90 -3.24
N TYR A 67 0.76 17.99 -4.12
CA TYR A 67 1.71 18.30 -5.19
C TYR A 67 1.06 18.92 -6.45
N ASN A 68 -0.22 19.30 -6.40
CA ASN A 68 -1.00 19.81 -7.54
C ASN A 68 -0.98 18.86 -8.76
N LYS A 69 -0.89 17.55 -8.51
CA LYS A 69 -0.90 16.50 -9.53
C LYS A 69 -1.90 15.39 -9.16
N PRO A 70 -3.21 15.66 -9.08
CA PRO A 70 -4.19 14.65 -8.66
C PRO A 70 -4.04 13.36 -9.46
N LEU A 71 -3.98 12.23 -8.75
CA LEU A 71 -3.66 10.94 -9.34
C LEU A 71 -4.79 10.44 -10.26
N SER A 72 -4.52 10.26 -11.55
CA SER A 72 -5.45 9.63 -12.48
C SER A 72 -5.35 8.10 -12.46
N ASN A 73 -6.35 7.41 -13.02
CA ASN A 73 -6.27 5.95 -13.21
C ASN A 73 -5.08 5.55 -14.11
N LYS A 74 -4.74 6.39 -15.10
CA LYS A 74 -3.58 6.15 -15.98
C LYS A 74 -2.28 6.18 -15.18
N ASP A 75 -2.14 7.16 -14.29
CA ASP A 75 -0.96 7.32 -13.44
C ASP A 75 -0.83 6.15 -12.45
N PHE A 76 -1.94 5.72 -11.86
CA PHE A 76 -1.97 4.57 -10.97
C PHE A 76 -1.62 3.26 -11.68
N ASN A 77 -2.10 3.05 -12.90
CA ASN A 77 -1.74 1.89 -13.71
C ASN A 77 -0.26 1.91 -14.11
N LYS A 78 0.28 3.09 -14.47
CA LYS A 78 1.71 3.26 -14.72
C LYS A 78 2.53 2.89 -13.48
N TYR A 79 2.16 3.42 -12.32
CA TYR A 79 2.80 3.08 -11.05
C TYR A 79 2.81 1.58 -10.76
N HIS A 80 1.68 0.88 -10.98
CA HIS A 80 1.63 -0.57 -10.79
C HIS A 80 2.55 -1.35 -11.74
N TYR A 81 2.63 -0.92 -12.99
CA TYR A 81 3.53 -1.51 -13.97
C TYR A 81 5.00 -1.33 -13.55
N GLU A 82 5.39 -0.10 -13.22
CA GLU A 82 6.77 0.22 -12.78
C GLU A 82 7.12 -0.47 -11.45
N HIS A 83 6.16 -0.61 -10.54
CA HIS A 83 6.34 -1.34 -9.28
C HIS A 83 6.60 -2.83 -9.52
N ALA A 84 5.84 -3.46 -10.43
CA ALA A 84 6.05 -4.85 -10.81
C ALA A 84 7.43 -5.06 -11.48
N LEU A 85 7.85 -4.15 -12.36
CA LEU A 85 9.19 -4.20 -12.97
C LEU A 85 10.28 -4.09 -11.91
N ALA A 86 10.21 -3.09 -11.03
CA ALA A 86 11.19 -2.91 -9.97
C ALA A 86 11.24 -4.10 -8.99
N HIS A 87 10.11 -4.77 -8.77
CA HIS A 87 10.06 -6.01 -7.99
C HIS A 87 10.80 -7.17 -8.70
N LEU A 88 10.59 -7.35 -10.00
CA LEU A 88 11.30 -8.36 -10.80
C LEU A 88 12.82 -8.14 -10.77
N GLU A 89 13.28 -6.89 -10.82
CA GLU A 89 14.71 -6.56 -10.70
C GLU A 89 15.29 -7.03 -9.35
N VAL A 90 14.58 -6.83 -8.25
CA VAL A 90 15.01 -7.30 -6.91
C VAL A 90 15.09 -8.82 -6.88
N LEU A 91 14.10 -9.51 -7.45
CA LEU A 91 14.11 -10.97 -7.54
C LEU A 91 15.27 -11.50 -8.39
N LEU A 92 15.53 -10.86 -9.53
CA LEU A 92 16.66 -11.20 -10.41
C LEU A 92 17.99 -11.02 -9.67
N LYS A 93 18.18 -9.89 -8.99
CA LYS A 93 19.39 -9.62 -8.20
C LYS A 93 19.61 -10.65 -7.08
N ARG A 94 18.54 -11.10 -6.41
CA ARG A 94 18.63 -12.18 -5.41
C ARG A 94 19.12 -13.48 -6.05
N PHE A 95 18.55 -13.84 -7.20
CA PHE A 95 18.93 -15.03 -7.95
C PHE A 95 20.41 -14.99 -8.38
N GLU A 96 20.85 -13.87 -8.96
CA GLU A 96 22.22 -13.66 -9.41
C GLU A 96 23.23 -13.70 -8.25
N ASN A 97 22.85 -13.22 -7.06
CA ASN A 97 23.69 -13.24 -5.87
C ASN A 97 23.76 -14.62 -5.17
N GLY A 98 23.31 -15.70 -5.83
CA GLY A 98 23.40 -17.05 -5.31
C GLY A 98 22.44 -17.34 -4.16
N SER A 99 21.40 -16.52 -3.97
CA SER A 99 20.33 -16.82 -3.02
C SER A 99 19.52 -18.01 -3.56
N THR A 100 19.83 -19.21 -3.04
CA THR A 100 19.11 -20.45 -3.35
C THR A 100 17.86 -20.64 -2.48
N THR A 101 17.72 -19.82 -1.43
CA THR A 101 16.55 -19.78 -0.56
C THR A 101 15.58 -18.73 -1.06
N THR A 102 14.36 -19.17 -1.39
CA THR A 102 13.23 -18.25 -1.56
C THR A 102 12.87 -17.68 -0.19
N ARG A 103 13.59 -16.65 0.29
CA ARG A 103 13.01 -15.75 1.29
C ARG A 103 11.79 -15.12 0.59
N ARG A 104 10.62 -15.72 0.84
CA ARG A 104 9.40 -15.49 0.05
C ARG A 104 8.94 -14.04 0.12
N ASP A 105 9.19 -13.41 1.27
CA ASP A 105 8.80 -12.04 1.54
C ASP A 105 9.96 -11.08 1.22
N ILE A 106 9.63 -9.96 0.57
CA ILE A 106 10.54 -8.81 0.45
C ILE A 106 10.71 -8.17 1.82
N SER A 107 11.92 -7.75 2.18
CA SER A 107 12.14 -6.97 3.40
C SER A 107 11.56 -5.56 3.25
N TYR A 108 11.45 -4.83 4.35
CA TYR A 108 11.00 -3.43 4.28
C TYR A 108 11.98 -2.56 3.47
N GLN A 109 13.29 -2.87 3.48
CA GLN A 109 14.28 -2.15 2.67
C GLN A 109 14.10 -2.44 1.18
N GLU A 110 13.86 -3.69 0.82
CA GLU A 110 13.59 -4.05 -0.59
C GLU A 110 12.26 -3.44 -1.03
N ALA A 111 11.23 -3.42 -0.18
CA ALA A 111 9.99 -2.71 -0.45
C ALA A 111 10.23 -1.22 -0.68
N ALA A 112 11.08 -0.59 0.13
CA ALA A 112 11.46 0.81 -0.07
C ALA A 112 12.24 1.02 -1.37
N GLU A 113 13.17 0.13 -1.73
CA GLU A 113 13.89 0.17 -3.00
C GLU A 113 12.94 0.09 -4.20
N ILE A 114 12.02 -0.89 -4.18
CA ILE A 114 11.02 -1.10 -5.23
C ILE A 114 10.15 0.15 -5.40
N ASN A 115 9.62 0.68 -4.28
CA ASN A 115 8.78 1.87 -4.34
C ASN A 115 9.58 3.10 -4.79
N LYS A 116 10.82 3.32 -4.31
CA LYS A 116 11.66 4.44 -4.78
C LYS A 116 11.82 4.42 -6.30
N LYS A 117 12.11 3.24 -6.88
CA LYS A 117 12.24 3.07 -8.34
C LYS A 117 10.92 3.35 -9.06
N ALA A 118 9.81 2.75 -8.59
CA ALA A 118 8.50 2.90 -9.22
C ALA A 118 7.99 4.35 -9.22
N PHE A 119 8.11 5.04 -8.07
CA PHE A 119 7.73 6.45 -7.95
C PHE A 119 8.60 7.35 -8.85
N ALA A 120 9.92 7.11 -8.90
CA ALA A 120 10.82 7.85 -9.77
C ALA A 120 10.48 7.67 -11.26
N ALA A 121 10.22 6.43 -11.72
CA ALA A 121 9.81 6.15 -13.10
C ALA A 121 8.46 6.78 -13.47
N CYS A 122 7.64 7.11 -12.48
CA CYS A 122 6.34 7.76 -12.63
C CYS A 122 6.36 9.28 -12.48
N ASP A 123 7.53 9.91 -12.25
CA ASP A 123 7.64 11.33 -11.90
C ASP A 123 6.78 11.73 -10.68
N MET A 124 6.60 10.78 -9.76
CA MET A 124 5.85 10.93 -8.53
C MET A 124 6.80 11.10 -7.33
N PRO A 125 6.43 11.93 -6.35
CA PRO A 125 7.26 12.14 -5.18
C PRO A 125 7.21 10.90 -4.27
N PHE A 126 8.37 10.45 -3.77
CA PHE A 126 8.46 9.22 -3.00
C PHE A 126 7.68 9.28 -1.67
N ASP A 127 7.49 10.47 -1.10
CA ASP A 127 6.70 10.67 0.12
C ASP A 127 5.19 10.49 -0.10
N ALA A 128 4.74 10.26 -1.34
CA ALA A 128 3.38 9.76 -1.61
C ALA A 128 3.23 8.26 -1.33
N TRP A 129 4.33 7.53 -1.13
CA TRP A 129 4.25 6.17 -0.59
C TRP A 129 3.95 6.19 0.91
N PHE A 130 2.92 5.47 1.32
CA PHE A 130 2.46 5.41 2.71
C PHE A 130 3.55 5.10 3.73
N PHE A 131 4.54 4.28 3.39
CA PHE A 131 5.62 3.90 4.31
C PHE A 131 6.90 4.74 4.16
N ALA A 132 6.95 5.72 3.25
CA ALA A 132 8.17 6.50 3.02
C ALA A 132 8.65 7.23 4.28
N ASP A 133 7.77 8.05 4.88
CA ASP A 133 8.08 8.75 6.12
C ASP A 133 8.20 7.78 7.31
N VAL A 134 7.40 6.72 7.33
CA VAL A 134 7.45 5.69 8.40
C VAL A 134 8.83 5.05 8.48
N PHE A 135 9.36 4.58 7.34
CA PHE A 135 10.62 3.85 7.30
C PHE A 135 11.85 4.73 7.48
N ASP A 136 11.70 6.03 7.28
CA ASP A 136 12.75 7.02 7.57
C ASP A 136 12.75 7.44 9.05
N VAL A 137 11.58 7.49 9.67
CA VAL A 137 11.41 7.91 11.07
C VAL A 137 11.73 6.79 12.05
N LEU A 138 11.18 5.60 11.84
CA LEU A 138 11.32 4.51 12.81
C LEU A 138 12.65 3.76 12.65
N ASP A 139 13.09 3.09 13.71
CA ASP A 139 14.31 2.28 13.69
C ASP A 139 14.13 0.98 12.88
N HIS A 140 15.25 0.33 12.57
CA HIS A 140 15.30 -0.87 11.75
C HIS A 140 14.43 -2.01 12.31
N GLU A 141 14.49 -2.26 13.61
CA GLU A 141 13.75 -3.35 14.26
C GLU A 141 12.24 -3.08 14.21
N THR A 142 11.83 -1.85 14.54
CA THR A 142 10.42 -1.44 14.46
C THR A 142 9.89 -1.52 13.03
N ASN A 143 10.66 -1.06 12.03
CA ASN A 143 10.26 -1.13 10.62
C ASN A 143 10.09 -2.57 10.12
N GLN A 144 11.07 -3.43 10.42
CA GLN A 144 11.00 -4.84 10.04
C GLN A 144 9.78 -5.52 10.67
N LYS A 145 9.51 -5.25 11.95
CA LYS A 145 8.34 -5.78 12.65
C LYS A 145 7.02 -5.33 12.01
N ILE A 146 6.86 -4.03 11.75
CA ILE A 146 5.63 -3.48 11.13
C ILE A 146 5.40 -4.14 9.77
N TRP A 147 6.46 -4.26 8.97
CA TRP A 147 6.39 -4.84 7.64
C TRP A 147 6.01 -6.32 7.68
N ASP A 148 6.70 -7.12 8.49
CA ASP A 148 6.44 -8.55 8.60
C ASP A 148 5.03 -8.83 9.17
N ASP A 149 4.60 -8.08 10.20
CA ASP A 149 3.26 -8.24 10.76
C ASP A 149 2.17 -7.85 9.75
N MET A 150 2.40 -6.81 8.94
CA MET A 150 1.48 -6.42 7.86
C MET A 150 1.39 -7.52 6.80
N LEU A 151 2.52 -8.03 6.31
CA LEU A 151 2.53 -9.12 5.32
C LEU A 151 1.82 -10.37 5.86
N ASN A 152 2.07 -10.72 7.11
CA ASN A 152 1.40 -11.84 7.78
C ASN A 152 -0.11 -11.61 7.92
N ALA A 153 -0.54 -10.39 8.25
CA ALA A 153 -1.96 -10.05 8.36
C ALA A 153 -2.67 -10.17 7.02
N LEU A 154 -2.07 -9.65 5.95
CA LEU A 154 -2.57 -9.74 4.58
C LEU A 154 -2.59 -11.18 4.06
N ALA A 155 -1.54 -11.97 4.30
CA ALA A 155 -1.47 -13.36 3.85
C ALA A 155 -2.49 -14.28 4.54
N ASN A 156 -2.99 -13.89 5.72
CA ASN A 156 -3.99 -14.62 6.48
C ASN A 156 -5.39 -13.99 6.40
N ASP A 157 -5.60 -12.99 5.54
CA ASP A 157 -6.85 -12.23 5.40
C ASP A 157 -7.43 -11.76 6.76
N SER A 158 -6.53 -11.38 7.68
CA SER A 158 -6.88 -11.14 9.08
C SER A 158 -7.06 -9.65 9.35
N HIS A 159 -8.29 -9.17 9.16
CA HIS A 159 -8.66 -7.77 9.43
C HIS A 159 -8.32 -7.30 10.86
N GLU A 160 -8.51 -8.17 11.86
CA GLU A 160 -8.13 -7.85 13.24
C GLU A 160 -6.62 -7.74 13.43
N SER A 161 -5.83 -8.54 12.72
CA SER A 161 -4.38 -8.40 12.72
C SER A 161 -3.95 -7.12 12.01
N GLU A 162 -4.54 -6.80 10.86
CA GLU A 162 -4.24 -5.54 10.16
C GLU A 162 -4.54 -4.32 11.05
N LYS A 163 -5.68 -4.31 11.76
CA LYS A 163 -6.02 -3.25 12.72
C LYS A 163 -4.98 -3.12 13.83
N LYS A 164 -4.50 -4.23 14.38
CA LYS A 164 -3.45 -4.22 15.43
C LYS A 164 -2.15 -3.63 14.89
N VAL A 165 -1.74 -4.00 13.68
CA VAL A 165 -0.54 -3.43 13.03
C VAL A 165 -0.71 -1.93 12.80
N PHE A 166 -1.87 -1.51 12.29
CA PHE A 166 -2.18 -0.10 12.07
C PHE A 166 -2.13 0.71 13.37
N LEU A 167 -2.76 0.22 14.44
CA LEU A 167 -2.74 0.90 15.75
C LEU A 167 -1.33 0.99 16.33
N PHE A 168 -0.54 -0.07 16.17
CA PHE A 168 0.87 -0.06 16.59
C PHE A 168 1.68 0.98 15.80
N LEU A 169 1.56 0.99 14.47
CA LEU A 169 2.20 1.98 13.59
C LEU A 169 1.78 3.40 13.97
N TRP A 170 0.48 3.66 14.08
CA TRP A 170 -0.06 4.97 14.46
C TRP A 170 0.51 5.45 15.80
N ASN A 171 0.54 4.57 16.80
CA ASN A 171 1.10 4.90 18.11
C ASN A 171 2.61 5.19 18.04
N LYS A 172 3.38 4.44 17.23
CA LYS A 172 4.80 4.70 17.03
C LYS A 172 5.04 6.06 16.39
N MET A 173 4.31 6.39 15.33
CA MET A 173 4.42 7.69 14.66
C MET A 173 4.01 8.83 15.60
N LYS A 174 2.91 8.70 16.33
CA LYS A 174 2.42 9.74 17.26
C LYS A 174 3.40 10.08 18.39
N ASN A 175 4.21 9.12 18.84
CA ASN A 175 5.11 9.28 19.99
C ASN A 175 6.59 9.46 19.59
N VAL A 176 6.87 9.91 18.37
CA VAL A 176 8.23 10.26 17.94
C VAL A 176 8.72 11.48 18.73
N SER A 177 9.83 11.32 19.46
CA SER A 177 10.46 12.38 20.27
C SER A 177 11.77 12.91 19.67
N ASP A 178 12.32 12.24 18.66
CA ASP A 178 13.53 12.65 17.95
C ASP A 178 13.24 13.90 17.11
N LEU A 179 13.90 15.02 17.47
CA LEU A 179 13.66 16.35 16.90
C LEU A 179 13.81 16.36 15.37
N ASP A 180 14.75 15.61 14.82
CA ASP A 180 15.04 15.57 13.38
C ASP A 180 13.96 14.80 12.60
N LYS A 181 13.12 14.03 13.31
CA LYS A 181 12.11 13.14 12.74
C LYS A 181 10.67 13.56 13.02
N ILE A 182 10.47 14.49 13.97
CA ILE A 182 9.14 15.00 14.35
C ILE A 182 8.41 15.57 13.13
N GLU A 183 9.09 16.31 12.25
CA GLU A 183 8.45 16.93 11.09
C GLU A 183 7.86 15.88 10.14
N LYS A 184 8.65 14.86 9.78
CA LYS A 184 8.19 13.76 8.92
C LYS A 184 7.06 12.98 9.56
N SER A 185 7.14 12.74 10.87
CA SER A 185 6.05 12.10 11.60
C SER A 185 4.74 12.91 11.57
N LYS A 186 4.81 14.22 11.88
CA LYS A 186 3.64 15.12 11.83
C LYS A 186 3.04 15.19 10.44
N ARG A 187 3.88 15.31 9.40
CA ARG A 187 3.43 15.31 8.01
C ARG A 187 2.65 14.04 7.67
N TRP A 188 3.18 12.88 8.05
CA TRP A 188 2.51 11.61 7.83
C TRP A 188 1.16 11.51 8.56
N LEU A 189 1.11 11.91 9.84
CA LEU A 189 -0.11 11.91 10.64
C LEU A 189 -1.18 12.83 10.06
N ASN A 190 -0.81 14.04 9.63
CA ASN A 190 -1.73 15.01 9.04
C ASN A 190 -2.34 14.48 7.73
N ARG A 191 -1.51 13.91 6.84
CA ARG A 191 -1.97 13.28 5.60
C ARG A 191 -2.94 12.13 5.87
N LEU A 192 -2.63 11.30 6.85
CA LEU A 192 -3.50 10.18 7.24
C LEU A 192 -4.82 10.67 7.87
N GLU A 193 -4.80 11.75 8.65
CA GLU A 193 -6.00 12.37 9.18
C GLU A 193 -6.92 12.88 8.05
N CYS A 194 -6.37 13.55 7.03
CA CYS A 194 -7.13 13.96 5.85
C CYS A 194 -7.79 12.75 5.14
N VAL A 195 -7.06 11.64 4.98
CA VAL A 195 -7.60 10.39 4.42
C VAL A 195 -8.75 9.86 5.27
N ILE A 196 -8.59 9.79 6.59
CA ILE A 196 -9.62 9.28 7.50
C ILE A 196 -10.88 10.16 7.48
N ILE A 197 -10.72 11.47 7.42
CA ILE A 197 -11.84 12.42 7.32
C ILE A 197 -12.60 12.21 6.01
N SER A 198 -11.89 11.99 4.89
CA SER A 198 -12.52 11.77 3.57
C SER A 198 -13.41 10.53 3.50
N PHE A 199 -13.24 9.57 4.41
CA PHE A 199 -14.14 8.41 4.51
C PHE A 199 -15.41 8.68 5.31
N LYS A 200 -15.49 9.79 6.05
CA LYS A 200 -16.64 10.16 6.87
C LYS A 200 -17.62 11.09 6.14
N SER A 201 -17.15 11.79 5.11
CA SER A 201 -17.91 12.72 4.25
C SER A 201 -18.61 11.99 3.10
#